data_AF-A0A4Y2ASW0-F1
#
_entry.id   AF-A0A4Y2ASW0-F1
#
_cell.length_a   1.000
_cell.length_b   1.000
_cell.length_c   1.000
_cell.angle_alpha   90.00
_cell.angle_beta   90.00
_cell.angle_gamma   90.00
#
_symmetry.space_group_name_H-M   'P 1'
#
loop_
_entity.id
_entity.type
_entity.pdbx_description
1 polymer ?
#
loop_
_entity_poly.entity_id
_entity_poly.type
_entity_poly.pdbx_seq_one_letter_code
_entity_poly.pdbx_strand_id
1 'polypeptide(L)'
;MEERMAVLNAARRGGLTHIYDMPSPGKEDVTFTLLDIEKVLIGQPFQVLVKVENKSDETRTVTSVLSASSVYYTGIIARKVKRARGVFTLKPRQKEELGIEVTFDDYFDKLVDYAMLKIYAISTVKETQQTWAEEDDFQVEKPPLKIEVMMVK
;
A
#
# COMPACT_ATOMS: atom_id res chain seq x y z
N MET A 1 -9.12 9.24 13.28
CA MET A 1 -9.50 7.83 12.98
C MET A 1 -8.38 7.09 12.26
N GLU A 2 -7.72 7.69 11.27
CA GLU A 2 -6.55 7.11 10.56
C GLU A 2 -5.32 6.93 11.45
N GLU A 3 -4.96 7.93 12.26
CA GLU A 3 -3.89 7.79 13.28
C GLU A 3 -4.18 6.64 14.23
N ARG A 4 -5.45 6.45 14.64
CA ARG A 4 -5.85 5.32 15.48
C ARG A 4 -5.63 3.98 14.77
N MET A 5 -5.91 3.88 13.48
CA MET A 5 -5.68 2.64 12.71
C MET A 5 -4.19 2.35 12.53
N ALA A 6 -3.38 3.37 12.24
CA ALA A 6 -1.93 3.24 12.16
C ALA A 6 -1.32 2.80 13.50
N VAL A 7 -1.76 3.40 14.62
CA VAL A 7 -1.33 3.03 15.97
C VAL A 7 -1.71 1.59 16.32
N LEU A 8 -2.95 1.18 16.01
CA LEU A 8 -3.39 -0.20 16.28
C LEU A 8 -2.59 -1.22 15.45
N ASN A 9 -2.28 -0.91 14.19
CA ASN A 9 -1.43 -1.76 13.36
C ASN A 9 0.01 -1.83 13.87
N ALA A 10 0.61 -0.70 14.25
CA ALA A 10 1.96 -0.65 14.80
C ALA A 10 2.04 -1.44 16.11
N ALA A 11 1.07 -1.26 17.01
CA ALA A 11 1.00 -2.02 18.25
C ALA A 11 0.79 -3.53 18.01
N ARG A 12 0.08 -3.91 16.95
CA ARG A 12 -0.07 -5.32 16.54
C ARG A 12 1.24 -5.91 16.02
N ARG A 13 1.94 -5.20 15.12
CA ARG A 13 3.27 -5.61 14.61
C ARG A 13 4.33 -5.66 15.73
N GLY A 14 4.25 -4.77 16.71
CA GLY A 14 5.17 -4.69 17.84
C GLY A 14 4.86 -5.60 19.03
N GLY A 15 3.83 -6.44 18.97
CA GLY A 15 3.43 -7.29 20.11
C GLY A 15 2.86 -6.53 21.32
N LEU A 16 2.51 -5.26 21.14
CA LEU A 16 1.97 -4.37 22.18
C LEU A 16 0.43 -4.44 22.25
N THR A 17 -0.17 -5.49 21.68
CA THR A 17 -1.62 -5.68 21.64
C THR A 17 -2.28 -5.73 23.02
N HIS A 18 -1.54 -6.05 24.08
CA HIS A 18 -2.01 -6.09 25.46
C HIS A 18 -2.12 -4.70 26.13
N ILE A 19 -1.46 -3.68 25.57
CA ILE A 19 -1.50 -2.29 26.07
C ILE A 19 -2.68 -1.51 25.46
N TYR A 20 -3.16 -1.96 24.30
CA TYR A 20 -4.29 -1.37 23.59
C TYR A 20 -5.49 -2.29 23.70
N ASP A 21 -6.70 -1.73 23.79
CA ASP A 21 -7.96 -2.49 23.87
C ASP A 21 -8.30 -3.10 22.49
N MET A 22 -7.46 -4.06 22.05
CA MET A 22 -7.54 -4.70 20.74
C MET A 22 -8.37 -5.97 20.79
N PRO A 23 -9.12 -6.27 19.71
CA PRO A 23 -9.84 -7.54 19.61
C PRO A 23 -8.85 -8.70 19.73
N SER A 24 -9.28 -9.74 20.45
CA SER A 24 -8.47 -10.92 20.74
C SER A 24 -7.92 -11.54 19.44
N PRO A 25 -6.62 -11.90 19.38
CA PRO A 25 -6.07 -12.65 18.25
C PRO A 25 -6.89 -13.93 18.00
N GLY A 26 -7.23 -14.22 16.74
CA GLY A 26 -7.91 -15.47 16.36
C GLY A 26 -9.34 -15.34 15.82
N LYS A 27 -9.90 -14.13 15.69
CA LYS A 27 -11.17 -13.87 14.98
C LYS A 27 -10.98 -13.32 13.56
N GLU A 28 -9.81 -13.54 12.98
CA GLU A 28 -9.48 -13.04 11.64
C GLU A 28 -10.03 -14.01 10.60
N ASP A 29 -11.00 -13.54 9.83
CA ASP A 29 -11.73 -14.34 8.85
C ASP A 29 -11.74 -13.69 7.46
N VAL A 30 -10.93 -12.66 7.25
CA VAL A 30 -10.65 -12.08 5.93
C VAL A 30 -9.13 -12.08 5.71
N THR A 31 -8.66 -12.61 4.59
CA THR A 31 -7.24 -12.56 4.22
C THR A 31 -6.98 -11.42 3.25
N PHE A 32 -5.87 -10.71 3.44
CA PHE A 32 -5.42 -9.59 2.62
C PHE A 32 -3.99 -9.85 2.14
N THR A 33 -3.69 -9.46 0.91
CA THR A 33 -2.33 -9.53 0.35
C THR A 33 -2.08 -8.31 -0.52
N LEU A 34 -1.08 -7.50 -0.18
CA LEU A 34 -0.58 -6.45 -1.07
C LEU A 34 0.19 -7.11 -2.22
N LEU A 35 -0.05 -6.69 -3.46
CA LEU A 35 0.75 -7.15 -4.58
C LEU A 35 1.99 -6.25 -4.70
N ASP A 36 3.16 -6.86 -4.55
CA ASP A 36 4.45 -6.19 -4.69
C ASP A 36 4.64 -5.66 -6.12
N ILE A 37 5.33 -4.53 -6.23
CA ILE A 37 5.64 -3.90 -7.51
C ILE A 37 7.15 -4.01 -7.74
N GLU A 38 7.56 -4.98 -8.55
CA GLU A 38 9.00 -5.20 -8.80
C GLU A 38 9.66 -4.06 -9.58
N LYS A 39 8.98 -3.56 -10.62
CA LYS A 39 9.58 -2.63 -11.57
C LYS A 39 8.54 -1.76 -12.27
N VAL A 40 8.81 -0.46 -12.31
CA VAL A 40 8.05 0.52 -13.10
C VAL A 40 9.02 1.36 -13.91
N LEU A 41 8.91 1.33 -15.24
CA LEU A 41 9.65 2.26 -16.10
C LEU A 41 9.02 3.65 -15.99
N ILE A 42 9.86 4.68 -15.91
CA ILE A 42 9.40 6.07 -15.93
C ILE A 42 8.52 6.33 -17.17
N GLY A 43 7.38 7.00 -16.97
CA GLY A 43 6.38 7.22 -18.02
C GLY A 43 5.22 6.21 -18.00
N GLN A 44 5.39 5.03 -17.39
CA GLN A 44 4.35 4.02 -17.32
C GLN A 44 3.44 4.22 -16.10
N PRO A 45 2.13 3.96 -16.21
CA PRO A 45 1.25 3.86 -15.05
C PRO A 45 1.54 2.56 -14.27
N PHE A 46 1.14 2.53 -12.99
CA PHE A 46 1.16 1.32 -12.17
C PHE A 46 -0.09 1.26 -11.28
N GLN A 47 -0.34 0.10 -10.66
CA GLN A 47 -1.49 -0.08 -9.78
C GLN A 47 -1.06 -0.56 -8.39
N VAL A 48 -1.60 0.07 -7.35
CA VAL A 48 -1.52 -0.45 -5.98
C VAL A 48 -2.70 -1.39 -5.81
N LEU A 49 -2.45 -2.70 -5.69
CA LEU A 49 -3.48 -3.74 -5.66
C LEU A 49 -3.44 -4.54 -4.38
N VAL A 50 -4.62 -4.77 -3.79
CA VAL A 50 -4.82 -5.65 -2.64
C VAL A 50 -5.79 -6.76 -3.02
N LYS A 51 -5.33 -8.00 -2.90
CA LYS A 51 -6.19 -9.19 -2.97
C LYS A 51 -6.88 -9.36 -1.63
N VAL A 52 -8.20 -9.54 -1.66
CA VAL A 52 -9.02 -9.72 -0.46
C VAL A 52 -9.88 -10.97 -0.61
N GLU A 53 -9.91 -11.81 0.42
CA GLU A 53 -10.74 -13.00 0.46
C GLU A 53 -11.45 -13.11 1.80
N ASN A 54 -12.77 -13.16 1.76
CA ASN A 54 -13.59 -13.51 2.91
C ASN A 54 -13.56 -15.02 3.13
N LYS A 55 -13.01 -15.49 4.25
CA LYS A 55 -12.96 -16.90 4.66
C LYS A 55 -14.15 -17.31 5.52
N SER A 56 -15.05 -16.39 5.86
CA SER A 56 -16.25 -16.67 6.64
C SER A 56 -17.45 -17.05 5.76
N ASP A 57 -18.48 -17.59 6.40
CA ASP A 57 -19.80 -17.83 5.81
C ASP A 57 -20.75 -16.63 5.98
N GLU A 58 -20.24 -15.52 6.53
CA GLU A 58 -20.98 -14.28 6.74
C GLU A 58 -20.50 -13.18 5.79
N THR A 59 -21.36 -12.19 5.57
CA THR A 59 -20.96 -10.98 4.85
C THR A 59 -20.02 -10.15 5.72
N ARG A 60 -19.00 -9.54 5.09
CA ARG A 60 -18.01 -8.67 5.75
C ARG A 60 -17.96 -7.30 5.11
N THR A 61 -17.98 -6.26 5.93
CA THR A 61 -17.81 -4.88 5.48
C THR A 61 -16.37 -4.46 5.70
N VAL A 62 -15.67 -4.11 4.63
CA VAL A 62 -14.26 -3.74 4.69
C VAL A 62 -14.10 -2.26 4.35
N THR A 63 -13.36 -1.54 5.18
CA THR A 63 -12.87 -0.19 4.88
C THR A 63 -11.40 -0.29 4.52
N SER A 64 -11.01 0.19 3.35
CA SER A 64 -9.61 0.19 2.90
C SER A 64 -9.12 1.58 2.54
N VAL A 65 -7.85 1.83 2.81
CA VAL A 65 -7.08 3.02 2.40
C VAL A 65 -5.85 2.53 1.66
N LEU A 66 -5.71 2.95 0.39
CA LEU A 66 -4.54 2.66 -0.44
C LEU A 66 -3.84 3.97 -0.77
N SER A 67 -2.51 3.98 -0.75
CA SER A 67 -1.74 5.17 -1.08
C SER A 67 -0.39 4.84 -1.71
N ALA A 68 0.10 5.79 -2.50
CA ALA A 68 1.46 5.86 -3.01
C ALA A 68 2.07 7.20 -2.58
N SER A 69 3.33 7.20 -2.20
CA SER A 69 4.11 8.39 -1.87
C SER A 69 5.53 8.25 -2.41
N SER A 70 6.16 9.35 -2.82
CA SER A 70 7.60 9.36 -3.02
C SER A 70 8.32 9.39 -1.68
N VAL A 71 9.44 8.69 -1.61
CA VAL A 71 10.28 8.58 -0.42
C VAL A 71 11.72 8.91 -0.79
N TYR A 72 12.44 9.50 0.15
CA TYR A 72 13.89 9.54 0.06
C TYR A 72 14.46 8.13 0.29
N TYR A 73 15.71 7.90 -0.12
CA TYR A 73 16.40 6.62 0.11
C TYR A 73 16.50 6.23 1.60
N THR A 74 16.32 7.18 2.50
CA THR A 74 16.23 6.97 3.95
C THR A 74 14.89 6.37 4.40
N GLY A 75 13.92 6.22 3.49
CA GLY A 75 12.55 5.77 3.78
C GLY A 75 11.62 6.90 4.24
N ILE A 76 12.11 8.13 4.40
CA ILE A 76 11.29 9.28 4.79
C ILE A 76 10.36 9.68 3.64
N ILE A 77 9.06 9.79 3.94
CA ILE A 77 8.05 10.28 2.98
C ILE A 77 8.39 11.71 2.57
N ALA A 78 8.53 11.92 1.27
CA ALA A 78 8.78 13.22 0.67
C ALA A 78 7.48 13.88 0.20
N ARG A 79 6.74 13.23 -0.71
CA ARG A 79 5.48 13.76 -1.26
C ARG A 79 4.42 12.69 -1.41
N LYS A 80 3.18 13.02 -1.09
CA LYS A 80 2.02 12.15 -1.34
C LYS A 80 1.72 12.15 -2.84
N VAL A 81 1.71 10.98 -3.47
CA VAL A 81 1.46 10.82 -4.91
C VAL A 81 -0.03 10.65 -5.16
N LYS A 82 -0.64 9.60 -4.61
CA LYS A 82 -2.06 9.32 -4.76
C LYS A 82 -2.59 8.59 -3.55
N ARG A 83 -3.86 8.80 -3.22
CA ARG A 83 -4.53 8.12 -2.13
C ARG A 83 -6.01 7.95 -2.42
N ALA A 84 -6.55 6.78 -2.11
CA ALA A 84 -7.99 6.55 -2.10
C ALA A 84 -8.42 5.84 -0.82
N ARG A 85 -9.69 6.04 -0.48
CA ARG A 85 -10.37 5.35 0.59
C ARG A 85 -11.68 4.79 0.05
N GLY A 86 -11.96 3.53 0.35
CA GLY A 86 -13.19 2.85 -0.05
C GLY A 86 -13.81 2.09 1.10
N VAL A 87 -15.11 1.87 0.99
CA VAL A 87 -15.85 0.91 1.81
C VAL A 87 -16.58 -0.01 0.86
N PHE A 88 -16.44 -1.32 1.05
CA PHE A 88 -17.05 -2.33 0.21
C PHE A 88 -17.50 -3.53 1.04
N THR A 89 -18.37 -4.33 0.45
CA THR A 89 -19.00 -5.48 1.10
C THR A 89 -18.58 -6.75 0.38
N LEU A 90 -17.99 -7.68 1.11
CA LEU A 90 -17.64 -9.01 0.65
C LEU A 90 -18.74 -9.99 1.04
N LYS A 91 -19.30 -10.69 0.05
CA LYS A 91 -20.19 -11.84 0.27
C LYS A 91 -19.41 -12.97 0.96
N PRO A 92 -20.12 -13.94 1.57
CA PRO A 92 -19.51 -15.16 2.07
C PRO A 92 -18.59 -15.80 1.02
N ARG A 93 -17.39 -16.22 1.42
CA ARG A 93 -16.41 -16.89 0.55
C ARG A 93 -15.94 -16.09 -0.68
N GLN A 94 -16.28 -14.80 -0.79
CA GLN A 94 -15.92 -13.98 -1.95
C GLN A 94 -14.44 -13.61 -1.95
N LYS A 95 -13.86 -13.60 -3.17
CA LYS A 95 -12.55 -13.03 -3.48
C LYS A 95 -12.73 -11.80 -4.37
N GLU A 96 -12.00 -10.74 -4.08
CA GLU A 96 -11.97 -9.49 -4.84
C GLU A 96 -10.56 -8.93 -4.92
N GLU A 97 -10.33 -8.06 -5.90
CA GLU A 97 -9.13 -7.24 -6.01
C GLU A 97 -9.54 -5.77 -5.94
N LEU A 98 -8.86 -5.00 -5.12
CA LEU A 98 -9.09 -3.57 -4.98
C LEU A 98 -7.82 -2.86 -5.31
N GLY A 99 -7.92 -1.75 -6.05
CA GLY A 99 -6.74 -0.98 -6.34
C GLY A 99 -6.99 0.46 -6.69
N ILE A 100 -5.87 1.17 -6.76
CA ILE A 100 -5.79 2.49 -7.37
C ILE A 100 -4.76 2.46 -8.48
N GLU A 101 -5.13 2.99 -9.64
CA GLU A 101 -4.17 3.28 -10.70
C GLU A 101 -3.47 4.59 -10.40
N VAL A 102 -2.14 4.61 -10.55
CA VAL A 102 -1.30 5.79 -10.44
C VAL A 102 -0.72 6.07 -11.83
N THR A 103 -1.10 7.21 -12.41
CA THR A 103 -0.66 7.60 -13.75
C THR A 103 0.68 8.31 -13.71
N PHE A 104 1.31 8.49 -14.87
CA PHE A 104 2.53 9.29 -15.00
C PHE A 104 2.39 10.69 -14.39
N ASP A 105 1.30 11.38 -14.70
CA ASP A 105 1.03 12.73 -14.19
C ASP A 105 0.81 12.75 -12.67
N ASP A 106 0.33 11.65 -12.08
CA ASP A 106 0.18 11.55 -10.64
C ASP A 106 1.54 11.59 -9.93
N TYR A 107 2.59 10.97 -10.48
CA TYR A 107 3.86 10.77 -9.77
C TYR A 107 5.04 11.60 -10.29
N PHE A 108 5.08 11.99 -11.56
CA PHE A 108 6.30 12.50 -12.19
C PHE A 108 6.88 13.74 -11.50
N ASP A 109 6.04 14.73 -11.21
CA ASP A 109 6.44 15.99 -10.55
C ASP A 109 6.73 15.83 -9.04
N LYS A 110 6.48 14.63 -8.49
CA LYS A 110 6.62 14.30 -7.08
C LYS A 110 7.78 13.36 -6.80
N LEU A 111 8.41 12.81 -7.82
CA LEU A 111 9.61 12.00 -7.67
C LEU A 111 10.73 12.85 -7.04
N VAL A 112 11.43 12.26 -6.08
CA VAL A 112 12.61 12.85 -5.42
C VAL A 112 13.87 12.06 -5.81
N ASP A 113 14.97 12.31 -5.10
CA ASP A 113 16.24 11.61 -5.31
C ASP A 113 16.03 10.09 -5.34
N TYR A 114 16.76 9.42 -6.23
CA TYR A 114 16.64 7.99 -6.51
C TYR A 114 15.30 7.51 -7.07
N ALA A 115 14.28 8.37 -7.20
CA ALA A 115 12.95 8.04 -7.75
C ALA A 115 12.27 6.84 -7.05
N MET A 116 12.43 6.75 -5.73
CA MET A 116 11.80 5.72 -4.91
C MET A 116 10.36 6.10 -4.57
N LEU A 117 9.47 5.10 -4.66
CA LEU A 117 8.08 5.17 -4.24
C LEU A 117 7.84 4.15 -3.14
N LYS A 118 6.96 4.49 -2.21
CA LYS A 118 6.41 3.60 -1.20
C LYS A 118 4.90 3.54 -1.36
N ILE A 119 4.36 2.34 -1.38
CA ILE A 119 2.94 2.07 -1.37
C ILE A 119 2.52 1.55 0.01
N TYR A 120 1.31 1.90 0.40
CA TYR A 120 0.77 1.53 1.70
C TYR A 120 -0.70 1.19 1.59
N ALA A 121 -1.08 0.08 2.22
CA ALA A 121 -2.45 -0.38 2.29
C ALA A 121 -2.86 -0.64 3.74
N ILE A 122 -4.01 -0.12 4.15
CA ILE A 122 -4.67 -0.47 5.41
C ILE A 122 -6.07 -0.96 5.10
N SER A 123 -6.50 -2.05 5.73
CA SER A 123 -7.87 -2.56 5.65
C SER A 123 -8.40 -2.92 7.03
N THR A 124 -9.64 -2.56 7.32
CA THR A 124 -10.36 -2.92 8.55
C THR A 124 -11.68 -3.59 8.22
N VAL A 125 -11.91 -4.76 8.80
CA VAL A 125 -13.18 -5.50 8.75
C VAL A 125 -14.06 -5.02 9.91
N LYS A 126 -15.23 -4.48 9.60
CA LYS A 126 -16.11 -3.82 10.58
C LYS A 126 -16.62 -4.78 11.65
N GLU A 127 -17.02 -5.98 11.24
CA GLU A 127 -17.71 -6.95 12.11
C GLU A 127 -16.76 -7.60 13.12
N THR A 128 -15.55 -7.95 12.70
CA THR A 128 -14.54 -8.61 13.54
C THR A 128 -13.55 -7.63 14.17
N GLN A 129 -13.58 -6.36 13.75
CA GLN A 129 -12.57 -5.34 14.06
C GLN A 129 -11.14 -5.74 13.66
N GLN A 130 -10.99 -6.79 12.83
CA GLN A 130 -9.71 -7.18 12.26
C GLN A 130 -9.15 -6.02 11.47
N THR A 131 -7.88 -5.69 11.72
CA THR A 131 -7.15 -4.70 10.93
C THR A 131 -5.89 -5.34 10.37
N TRP A 132 -5.62 -5.03 9.12
CA TRP A 132 -4.44 -5.44 8.39
C TRP A 132 -3.79 -4.21 7.76
N ALA A 133 -2.47 -4.21 7.69
CA ALA A 133 -1.73 -3.24 6.90
C ALA A 133 -0.42 -3.82 6.38
N GLU A 134 -0.05 -3.39 5.19
CA GLU A 134 1.15 -3.78 4.49
C GLU A 134 1.69 -2.61 3.67
N GLU A 135 3.01 -2.64 3.44
CA GLU A 135 3.73 -1.64 2.68
C GLU A 135 4.74 -2.33 1.77
N ASP A 136 5.03 -1.70 0.64
CA ASP A 136 6.07 -2.11 -0.30
C ASP A 136 6.76 -0.84 -0.82
N ASP A 137 8.03 -0.96 -1.20
CA ASP A 137 8.79 0.12 -1.79
C ASP A 137 9.57 -0.35 -3.02
N PHE A 138 9.59 0.51 -4.02
CA PHE A 138 10.17 0.19 -5.31
C PHE A 138 10.74 1.44 -5.97
N GLN A 139 11.63 1.23 -6.93
CA GLN A 139 12.26 2.29 -7.69
C GLN A 139 11.61 2.45 -9.06
N VAL A 140 11.30 3.69 -9.43
CA VAL A 140 10.95 4.02 -10.82
C VAL A 140 12.23 4.06 -11.64
N GLU A 141 12.34 3.16 -12.61
CA GLU A 141 13.52 3.02 -13.44
C GLU A 141 13.59 4.09 -14.52
N LYS A 142 14.74 4.75 -14.60
CA LYS A 142 15.08 5.70 -15.67
C LYS A 142 15.88 4.99 -16.75
N PRO A 143 15.69 5.33 -18.03
CA PRO A 143 16.51 4.76 -19.10
C PRO A 143 17.99 5.14 -18.89
N PRO A 144 18.93 4.23 -19.24
CA PRO A 144 20.35 4.53 -19.10
C PRO A 144 20.78 5.62 -20.08
N LEU A 145 21.59 6.58 -19.59
CA LEU A 145 22.20 7.61 -20.43
C LEU A 145 23.65 7.20 -20.75
N LYS A 146 23.95 6.99 -22.04
CA LYS A 146 25.31 6.74 -22.51
C LYS A 146 25.96 8.05 -22.93
N ILE A 147 27.05 8.43 -22.28
CA ILE A 147 27.84 9.63 -22.64
C ILE A 147 29.17 9.15 -23.22
N GLU A 148 29.49 9.61 -24.43
CA GLU A 148 30.75 9.33 -25.12
C GLU A 148 31.51 10.64 -25.32
N VAL A 149 32.78 10.68 -24.89
CA VAL A 149 33.67 11.83 -25.09
C VAL A 149 34.48 11.60 -26.36
N MET A 150 34.35 12.50 -27.33
CA MET A 150 35.23 12.50 -28.50
C MET A 150 36.50 13.28 -28.20
N MET A 151 37.64 12.59 -28.25
CA MET A 151 38.96 13.24 -28.22
C MET A 151 39.22 13.87 -29.58
N VAL A 152 39.31 15.20 -29.64
CA VAL A 152 39.77 15.93 -30.82
C VAL A 152 41.30 15.91 -30.80
N LYS A 153 41.91 15.43 -31.89
CA LYS A 153 43.37 15.43 -32.10
C LYS A 153 43.87 16.81 -32.47
#